data_AF-A0A2V8R3Y7-F1
#
_entry.id   AF-A0A2V8R3Y7-F1
#
_cell.length_a   1.000
_cell.length_b   1.000
_cell.length_c   1.000
_cell.angle_alpha   90.00
_cell.angle_beta   90.00
_cell.angle_gamma   90.00
#
_symmetry.space_group_name_H-M   'P 1'
#
loop_
_entity.id
_entity.type
_entity.pdbx_description
1 polymer ?
#
loop_
_entity_poly.entity_id
_entity_poly.type
_entity_poly.pdbx_seq_one_letter_code
_entity_poly.pdbx_strand_id
1 'polypeptide(L)'
;MTTISDVADLAGVSAATVCNVINDSRPVSPGTRRRVERAILKLRFRPKRAGRAPARRTKAQSGGAASEWPAGLRMSPAGQRARDWTNGRPGTAAGEMALALLRLVRAAQPVSRADIARRFGVHRSTVTDLVRPLLAEGLLRETEMPAAAGEARMGRPGTGLEFTDEIYCIGLSLGIRQSQAGAVTVGGRLLAEAAFDTPRDKKVALRLIRATVADLRAGVRGKKLVSVGVSVPGPTCAERRRLLYAPHLGWRDVAVADALRFRPRVGAGARAAAGARGVPVIIENDARAAALYEARTRSVEEDDDWGDFILVRAGTGIGVGVVRGGEVYRGAKATEGWAGEFGHMTIVADGRPCACGGRGCWESYASTGSAVSQYMGDRAMMRSRAPRFLEIVARAEAGEARARATLARVGGYLGIGIANLISGLGVSRVVVSGRLVHGWKFISGPLHEAIGRSMAGRLAEWTVVPGRAAGAGLGGALEVAIDHYLVSGRKADGY
;
A
#
# COMPACT_ATOMS: atom_id res chain seq x y z
N MET A 1 17.27 19.42 23.84
CA MET A 1 15.91 18.84 23.91
C MET A 1 15.64 18.54 25.38
N THR A 2 14.54 19.05 25.94
CA THR A 2 14.12 18.73 27.31
C THR A 2 13.82 17.23 27.44
N THR A 3 14.36 16.59 28.48
CA THR A 3 14.20 15.17 28.78
C THR A 3 13.18 14.92 29.91
N ILE A 4 12.79 13.66 30.11
CA ILE A 4 11.96 13.25 31.25
C ILE A 4 12.71 13.50 32.59
N SER A 5 14.03 13.35 32.60
CA SER A 5 14.85 13.63 33.78
C SER A 5 14.78 15.10 34.17
N ASP A 6 14.81 16.03 33.21
CA ASP A 6 14.71 17.47 33.50
C ASP A 6 13.34 17.83 34.12
N VAL A 7 12.27 17.15 33.70
CA VAL A 7 10.93 17.30 34.28
C VAL A 7 10.88 16.71 35.70
N ALA A 8 11.56 15.59 35.92
CA ALA A 8 11.62 14.90 37.21
C ALA A 8 12.34 15.76 38.26
N ASP A 9 13.48 16.34 37.88
CA ASP A 9 14.28 17.22 38.72
C ASP A 9 13.50 18.50 39.08
N LEU A 10 12.83 19.12 38.10
CA LEU A 10 12.03 20.32 38.34
C LEU A 10 10.78 20.06 39.19
N ALA A 11 10.20 18.85 39.12
CA ALA A 11 9.03 18.46 39.90
C ALA A 11 9.36 17.85 41.28
N GLY A 12 10.65 17.58 41.56
CA GLY A 12 11.13 16.94 42.79
C GLY A 12 10.64 15.50 42.94
N VAL A 13 10.62 14.72 41.86
CA VAL A 13 10.15 13.33 41.83
C VAL A 13 11.05 12.44 40.96
N SER A 14 10.86 11.13 40.98
CA SER A 14 11.59 10.22 40.09
C SER A 14 11.07 10.28 38.63
N ALA A 15 11.93 9.99 37.66
CA ALA A 15 11.55 9.85 36.25
C ALA A 15 10.42 8.83 36.03
N ALA A 16 10.40 7.75 36.83
CA ALA A 16 9.31 6.77 36.83
C ALA A 16 7.96 7.39 37.26
N THR A 17 7.98 8.35 38.20
CA THR A 17 6.77 9.08 38.63
C THR A 17 6.28 10.01 37.53
N VAL A 18 7.19 10.67 36.81
CA VAL A 18 6.86 11.50 35.64
C VAL A 18 6.22 10.62 34.54
N CYS A 19 6.79 9.45 34.25
CA CYS A 19 6.19 8.47 33.32
C CYS A 19 4.80 8.01 33.78
N ASN A 20 4.59 7.77 35.07
CA ASN A 20 3.27 7.37 35.60
C ASN A 20 2.23 8.50 35.45
N VAL A 21 2.62 9.76 35.59
CA VAL A 21 1.73 10.91 35.37
C VAL A 21 1.41 11.08 33.88
N ILE A 22 2.43 10.97 33.00
CA ILE A 22 2.27 11.13 31.55
C ILE A 22 1.40 10.02 30.94
N ASN A 23 1.63 8.77 31.36
CA ASN A 23 0.97 7.59 30.79
C ASN A 23 -0.29 7.17 31.56
N ASP A 24 -0.56 7.79 32.71
CA ASP A 24 -1.63 7.41 33.64
C ASP A 24 -1.57 5.92 34.06
N SER A 25 -0.36 5.36 34.12
CA SER A 25 -0.13 3.92 34.28
C SER A 25 -0.24 3.43 35.72
N ARG A 26 -0.12 4.32 36.72
CA ARG A 26 -0.29 4.01 38.16
C ARG A 26 -0.89 5.20 38.90
N PRO A 27 -1.63 4.99 40.01
CA PRO A 27 -2.14 6.08 40.84
C PRO A 27 -1.01 6.93 41.41
N VAL A 28 -1.06 8.25 41.17
CA VAL A 28 -0.12 9.24 41.72
C VAL A 28 -0.94 10.27 42.51
N SER A 29 -0.45 10.69 43.68
CA SER A 29 -1.19 11.62 44.53
C SER A 29 -1.50 12.95 43.80
N PRO A 30 -2.67 13.57 44.03
CA PRO A 30 -3.07 14.79 43.31
C PRO A 30 -2.05 15.95 43.44
N GLY A 31 -1.42 16.08 44.60
CA GLY A 31 -0.37 17.08 44.82
C GLY A 31 0.88 16.83 43.97
N THR A 32 1.27 15.56 43.81
CA THR A 32 2.43 15.17 43.00
C THR A 32 2.16 15.31 41.51
N ARG A 33 0.95 14.92 41.06
CA ARG A 33 0.51 15.10 39.67
C ARG A 33 0.57 16.57 39.24
N ARG A 34 0.06 17.49 40.07
CA ARG A 34 0.11 18.94 39.81
C ARG A 34 1.54 19.48 39.68
N ARG A 35 2.50 18.98 40.48
CA ARG A 35 3.91 19.38 40.38
C ARG A 35 4.53 18.95 39.04
N VAL A 36 4.26 17.71 38.62
CA VAL A 36 4.75 17.19 37.33
C VAL A 36 4.13 17.94 36.15
N GLU A 37 2.81 18.16 36.15
CA GLU A 37 2.14 18.90 35.06
C GLU A 37 2.65 20.35 34.93
N ARG A 38 2.92 21.02 36.06
CA ARG A 38 3.51 22.37 36.07
C ARG A 38 4.94 22.36 35.51
N ALA A 39 5.74 21.35 35.84
CA ALA A 39 7.09 21.19 35.30
C ALA A 39 7.09 20.93 33.78
N ILE A 40 6.16 20.10 33.29
CA ILE A 40 5.97 19.82 31.85
C ILE A 40 5.65 21.12 31.08
N LEU A 41 4.72 21.93 31.59
CA LEU A 41 4.34 23.20 30.97
C LEU A 41 5.51 24.20 30.96
N LYS A 42 6.21 24.34 32.09
CA LYS A 42 7.33 25.28 32.23
C LYS A 42 8.50 24.94 31.30
N LEU A 43 8.78 23.66 31.11
CA LEU A 43 9.88 23.19 30.24
C LEU A 43 9.46 22.93 28.78
N ARG A 44 8.18 23.21 28.44
CA ARG A 44 7.57 22.89 27.14
C ARG A 44 7.84 21.44 26.70
N PHE A 45 7.88 20.52 27.67
CA PHE A 45 8.21 19.12 27.41
C PHE A 45 7.06 18.44 26.66
N ARG A 46 7.36 17.82 25.52
CA ARG A 46 6.41 17.01 24.75
C ARG A 46 6.81 15.54 24.84
N PRO A 47 6.08 14.69 25.58
CA PRO A 47 6.39 13.27 25.63
C PRO A 47 6.20 12.62 24.25
N LYS A 48 7.18 11.81 23.83
CA LYS A 48 7.00 10.87 22.72
C LYS A 48 5.96 9.84 23.18
N ARG A 49 4.78 9.81 22.55
CA ARG A 49 3.68 8.95 23.01
C ARG A 49 4.05 7.47 22.86
N ALA A 50 4.14 6.75 23.98
CA ALA A 50 3.95 5.30 23.99
C ALA A 50 2.44 5.03 23.94
N GLY A 51 2.03 4.01 23.18
CA GLY A 51 0.63 3.68 22.89
C GLY A 51 -0.28 3.69 24.13
N ARG A 52 -1.39 4.43 24.04
CA ARG A 52 -2.39 4.55 25.10
C ARG A 52 -3.43 3.44 24.94
N ALA A 53 -3.65 2.63 25.97
CA ALA A 53 -4.90 1.91 26.14
C ALA A 53 -6.01 2.91 26.57
N PRO A 54 -7.27 2.75 26.13
CA PRO A 54 -8.32 3.72 26.42
C PRO A 54 -8.68 3.76 27.91
N ALA A 55 -8.78 4.97 28.46
CA ALA A 55 -9.21 5.24 29.82
C ALA A 55 -10.69 4.90 30.04
N ARG A 56 -10.99 4.26 31.18
CA ARG A 56 -12.34 4.04 31.72
C ARG A 56 -13.11 5.36 31.79
N ARG A 57 -14.25 5.47 31.09
CA ARG A 57 -15.25 6.53 31.31
C ARG A 57 -15.95 6.30 32.65
N THR A 58 -15.95 7.35 33.47
CA THR A 58 -16.78 7.50 34.66
C THR A 58 -18.26 7.53 34.28
N LYS A 59 -19.08 6.88 35.13
CA LYS A 59 -20.54 6.80 35.04
C LYS A 59 -21.17 8.20 35.07
N ALA A 60 -22.06 8.47 34.11
CA ALA A 60 -23.18 9.41 34.25
C ALA A 60 -24.44 8.69 33.71
N GLN A 61 -25.52 8.83 34.46
CA GLN A 61 -26.79 8.08 34.33
C GLN A 61 -27.57 8.46 33.06
N SER A 62 -28.10 7.45 32.37
CA SER A 62 -29.46 7.42 31.78
C SER A 62 -29.68 6.05 31.12
N GLY A 63 -30.84 5.44 31.39
CA GLY A 63 -31.07 4.01 31.23
C GLY A 63 -31.39 3.52 29.81
N GLY A 64 -31.46 2.19 29.69
CA GLY A 64 -32.08 1.50 28.55
C GLY A 64 -31.36 0.23 28.10
N ALA A 65 -31.94 -0.92 28.46
CA ALA A 65 -31.83 -2.25 27.86
C ALA A 65 -30.46 -2.98 27.85
N ALA A 66 -30.37 -4.03 28.66
CA ALA A 66 -29.35 -5.06 28.64
C ALA A 66 -29.52 -6.02 27.44
N SER A 67 -28.41 -6.43 26.83
CA SER A 67 -28.33 -7.71 26.11
C SER A 67 -26.98 -8.37 26.43
N GLU A 68 -27.05 -9.47 27.15
CA GLU A 68 -25.94 -10.27 27.65
C GLU A 68 -25.20 -11.03 26.53
N TRP A 69 -23.87 -11.14 26.66
CA TRP A 69 -23.07 -12.11 25.91
C TRP A 69 -23.17 -13.49 26.61
N PRO A 70 -23.47 -14.60 25.93
CA PRO A 70 -23.53 -15.90 26.59
C PRO A 70 -22.11 -16.41 26.89
N ALA A 71 -21.85 -16.65 28.17
CA ALA A 71 -20.75 -17.49 28.63
C ALA A 71 -21.14 -18.97 28.45
N GLY A 72 -20.27 -19.76 27.81
CA GLY A 72 -20.29 -21.21 27.90
C GLY A 72 -20.18 -21.96 26.57
N LEU A 73 -18.96 -22.33 26.19
CA LEU A 73 -18.75 -23.58 25.47
C LEU A 73 -17.64 -24.38 26.16
N ARG A 74 -18.07 -25.45 26.83
CA ARG A 74 -17.21 -26.54 27.30
C ARG A 74 -16.70 -27.29 26.08
N MET A 75 -15.40 -27.55 26.03
CA MET A 75 -14.82 -28.47 25.06
C MET A 75 -15.07 -29.92 25.50
N SER A 76 -15.61 -30.75 24.61
CA SER A 76 -15.62 -32.21 24.77
C SER A 76 -14.32 -32.82 24.21
N PRO A 77 -13.81 -33.93 24.76
CA PRO A 77 -12.52 -34.49 24.37
C PRO A 77 -12.62 -35.52 23.23
N ALA A 78 -11.57 -35.50 22.40
CA ALA A 78 -11.00 -36.55 21.53
C ALA A 78 -11.90 -37.38 20.59
N GLY A 79 -11.64 -37.27 19.28
CA GLY A 79 -12.09 -38.24 18.28
C GLY A 79 -11.87 -37.79 16.83
N GLN A 80 -10.71 -38.14 16.27
CA GLN A 80 -10.40 -38.30 14.84
C GLN A 80 -11.25 -37.50 13.80
N ARG A 81 -10.66 -36.43 13.25
CA ARG A 81 -10.59 -36.18 11.80
C ARG A 81 -9.67 -34.97 11.53
N ALA A 82 -8.47 -35.26 11.06
CA ALA A 82 -7.56 -34.28 10.48
C ALA A 82 -8.05 -33.96 9.06
N ARG A 83 -8.59 -32.76 8.83
CA ARG A 83 -8.73 -31.98 7.57
C ARG A 83 -9.67 -30.81 7.89
N ASP A 84 -9.41 -29.63 7.31
CA ASP A 84 -10.25 -28.40 7.37
C ASP A 84 -10.02 -27.35 8.49
N TRP A 85 -8.78 -26.91 8.68
CA TRP A 85 -8.51 -25.56 9.26
C TRP A 85 -8.60 -24.43 8.21
N THR A 86 -8.94 -24.76 6.96
CA THR A 86 -9.18 -23.85 5.82
C THR A 86 -10.43 -22.97 5.97
N ASN A 87 -11.15 -23.05 7.08
CA ASN A 87 -12.41 -22.33 7.31
C ASN A 87 -12.29 -20.95 7.96
N GLY A 88 -11.07 -20.40 8.08
CA GLY A 88 -10.92 -18.95 8.21
C GLY A 88 -11.28 -18.27 6.88
N ARG A 89 -12.57 -18.18 6.52
CA ARG A 89 -12.98 -17.38 5.36
C ARG A 89 -12.44 -15.95 5.53
N PRO A 90 -12.02 -15.26 4.45
CA PRO A 90 -11.79 -13.82 4.52
C PRO A 90 -13.01 -13.17 5.20
N GLY A 91 -12.77 -12.43 6.29
CA GLY A 91 -13.83 -11.85 7.14
C GLY A 91 -14.18 -12.64 8.41
N THR A 92 -13.44 -13.71 8.77
CA THR A 92 -13.47 -14.26 10.14
C THR A 92 -12.26 -13.77 10.94
N ALA A 93 -12.41 -13.62 12.26
CA ALA A 93 -11.33 -13.16 13.13
C ALA A 93 -10.06 -14.00 13.02
N ALA A 94 -10.19 -15.33 12.82
CA ALA A 94 -9.06 -16.23 12.63
C ALA A 94 -8.37 -16.03 11.26
N GLY A 95 -9.14 -15.82 10.19
CA GLY A 95 -8.61 -15.55 8.86
C GLY A 95 -7.90 -14.20 8.78
N GLU A 96 -8.47 -13.18 9.42
CA GLU A 96 -7.87 -11.84 9.53
C GLU A 96 -6.55 -11.88 10.32
N MET A 97 -6.52 -12.61 11.45
CA MET A 97 -5.31 -12.80 12.25
C MET A 97 -4.21 -13.55 11.46
N ALA A 98 -4.57 -14.58 10.69
CA ALA A 98 -3.62 -15.30 9.86
C ALA A 98 -3.03 -14.43 8.73
N LEU A 99 -3.86 -13.61 8.08
CA LEU A 99 -3.41 -12.65 7.07
C LEU A 99 -2.51 -11.58 7.68
N ALA A 100 -2.89 -11.03 8.84
CA ALA A 100 -2.06 -10.09 9.59
C ALA A 100 -0.71 -10.73 9.95
N LEU A 101 -0.70 -11.99 10.39
CA LEU A 101 0.52 -12.75 10.69
C LEU A 101 1.42 -12.85 9.45
N LEU A 102 0.87 -13.26 8.31
CA LEU A 102 1.63 -13.40 7.06
C LEU A 102 2.23 -12.06 6.61
N ARG A 103 1.47 -10.96 6.72
CA ARG A 103 1.96 -9.62 6.42
C ARG A 103 3.07 -9.19 7.37
N LEU A 104 2.92 -9.46 8.67
CA LEU A 104 3.94 -9.19 9.66
C LEU A 104 5.22 -9.98 9.41
N VAL A 105 5.12 -11.27 9.09
CA VAL A 105 6.27 -12.09 8.70
C VAL A 105 6.93 -11.50 7.46
N ARG A 106 6.17 -11.13 6.42
CA ARG A 106 6.75 -10.59 5.18
C ARG A 106 7.51 -9.28 5.43
N ALA A 107 6.95 -8.44 6.31
CA ALA A 107 7.51 -7.18 6.74
C ALA A 107 8.78 -7.32 7.57
N ALA A 108 8.84 -8.29 8.49
CA ALA A 108 9.85 -8.34 9.54
C ALA A 108 10.69 -9.63 9.54
N GLN A 109 10.59 -10.47 8.51
CA GLN A 109 11.33 -11.72 8.42
C GLN A 109 12.86 -11.49 8.43
N PRO A 110 13.62 -12.37 9.11
CA PRO A 110 13.12 -13.44 9.97
C PRO A 110 12.54 -12.89 11.29
N VAL A 111 11.36 -13.38 11.69
CA VAL A 111 10.67 -12.92 12.91
C VAL A 111 10.33 -14.07 13.85
N SER A 112 10.57 -13.90 15.16
CA SER A 112 10.28 -14.95 16.14
C SER A 112 8.79 -15.03 16.47
N ARG A 113 8.31 -16.22 16.86
CA ARG A 113 6.93 -16.40 17.37
C ARG A 113 6.65 -15.53 18.60
N ALA A 114 7.68 -15.28 19.42
CA ALA A 114 7.56 -14.42 20.59
C ALA A 114 7.33 -12.95 20.19
N ASP A 115 8.03 -12.47 19.16
CA ASP A 115 7.84 -11.11 18.65
C ASP A 115 6.47 -10.95 17.99
N ILE A 116 6.00 -11.96 17.24
CA ILE A 116 4.64 -11.98 16.69
C ILE A 116 3.59 -11.91 17.81
N ALA A 117 3.72 -12.77 18.83
CA ALA A 117 2.81 -12.81 19.97
C ALA A 117 2.75 -11.46 20.69
N ARG A 118 3.91 -10.84 20.93
CA ARG A 118 4.02 -9.50 21.54
C ARG A 118 3.34 -8.43 20.70
N ARG A 119 3.57 -8.39 19.38
CA ARG A 119 2.98 -7.38 18.49
C ARG A 119 1.46 -7.52 18.37
N PHE A 120 0.93 -8.75 18.43
CA PHE A 120 -0.51 -9.01 18.36
C PHE A 120 -1.22 -9.00 19.71
N GLY A 121 -0.47 -8.95 20.83
CA GLY A 121 -1.06 -9.02 22.16
C GLY A 121 -1.75 -10.36 22.45
N VAL A 122 -1.28 -11.46 21.83
CA VAL A 122 -1.84 -12.80 21.97
C VAL A 122 -0.86 -13.77 22.62
N HIS A 123 -1.35 -14.92 23.07
CA HIS A 123 -0.48 -15.95 23.66
C HIS A 123 0.39 -16.63 22.59
N ARG A 124 1.60 -17.08 22.98
CA ARG A 124 2.53 -17.75 22.06
C ARG A 124 1.96 -19.06 21.47
N SER A 125 1.10 -19.76 22.22
CA SER A 125 0.40 -20.94 21.73
C SER A 125 -0.50 -20.61 20.53
N THR A 126 -1.25 -19.49 20.58
CA THR A 126 -2.09 -19.02 19.47
C THR A 126 -1.27 -18.81 18.20
N VAL A 127 -0.11 -18.16 18.30
CA VAL A 127 0.81 -17.98 17.16
C VAL A 127 1.31 -19.33 16.65
N THR A 128 1.64 -20.26 17.55
CA THR A 128 2.13 -21.61 17.19
C THR A 128 1.07 -22.37 16.40
N ASP A 129 -0.19 -22.29 16.82
CA ASP A 129 -1.31 -22.95 16.15
C ASP A 129 -1.59 -22.34 14.78
N LEU A 130 -1.46 -21.02 14.63
CA LEU A 130 -1.57 -20.34 13.33
C LEU A 130 -0.41 -20.67 12.38
N VAL A 131 0.81 -20.81 12.90
CA VAL A 131 2.02 -21.04 12.08
C VAL A 131 2.16 -22.50 11.63
N ARG A 132 1.74 -23.46 12.45
CA ARG A 132 1.86 -24.90 12.17
C ARG A 132 1.37 -25.30 10.76
N PRO A 133 0.15 -24.94 10.32
CA PRO A 133 -0.28 -25.28 8.96
C PRO A 133 0.53 -24.56 7.88
N LEU A 134 0.99 -23.33 8.11
CA LEU A 134 1.80 -22.56 7.15
C LEU A 134 3.18 -23.19 6.92
N LEU A 135 3.76 -23.82 7.95
CA LEU A 135 4.98 -24.61 7.84
C LEU A 135 4.72 -25.94 7.12
N ALA A 136 3.62 -26.63 7.47
CA ALA A 136 3.26 -27.93 6.86
C ALA A 136 2.98 -27.82 5.36
N GLU A 137 2.40 -26.71 4.91
CA GLU A 137 2.18 -26.39 3.49
C GLU A 137 3.43 -25.83 2.78
N GLY A 138 4.52 -25.61 3.52
CA GLY A 138 5.76 -25.06 3.00
C GLY A 138 5.70 -23.58 2.62
N LEU A 139 4.72 -22.81 3.10
CA LEU A 139 4.63 -21.36 2.85
C LEU A 139 5.65 -20.59 3.67
N LEU A 140 5.81 -20.98 4.94
CA LEU A 140 6.84 -20.49 5.83
C LEU A 140 7.89 -21.58 6.04
N ARG A 141 9.10 -21.16 6.42
CA ARG A 141 10.14 -22.04 6.92
C ARG A 141 10.74 -21.46 8.20
N GLU A 142 11.29 -22.34 9.01
CA GLU A 142 12.07 -21.95 10.17
C GLU A 142 13.51 -21.68 9.78
N THR A 143 14.11 -20.67 10.41
CA THR A 143 15.49 -20.26 10.18
C THR A 143 16.13 -19.83 11.49
N GLU A 144 17.45 -19.75 11.54
CA GLU A 144 18.13 -19.18 12.70
C GLU A 144 17.94 -17.66 12.70
N MET A 145 17.58 -17.09 13.87
CA MET A 145 17.53 -15.65 14.00
C MET A 145 18.96 -15.07 13.93
N PRO A 146 19.18 -13.97 13.19
CA PRO A 146 20.44 -13.25 13.24
C PRO A 146 20.77 -12.86 14.68
N ALA A 147 22.05 -12.96 15.07
CA ALA A 147 22.50 -12.41 16.34
C ALA A 147 22.20 -10.90 16.36
N ALA A 148 21.48 -10.42 17.36
CA ALA A 148 21.24 -8.99 17.51
C ALA A 148 22.60 -8.29 17.67
N ALA A 149 22.86 -7.26 16.86
CA ALA A 149 24.08 -6.48 16.95
C ALA A 149 24.21 -5.88 18.35
N GLY A 150 25.15 -6.39 19.16
CA GLY A 150 25.55 -5.79 20.44
C GLY A 150 25.04 -6.48 21.72
N GLU A 151 24.24 -7.54 21.66
CA GLU A 151 23.84 -8.29 22.87
C GLU A 151 24.24 -9.77 22.77
N ALA A 152 25.22 -10.17 23.60
CA ALA A 152 25.53 -11.56 23.85
C ALA A 152 24.33 -12.21 24.58
N ARG A 153 23.38 -12.75 23.83
CA ARG A 153 22.31 -13.57 24.40
C ARG A 153 22.92 -14.89 24.91
N MET A 154 22.93 -15.10 26.22
CA MET A 154 23.11 -16.45 26.78
C MET A 154 21.89 -17.30 26.43
N GLY A 155 22.06 -18.26 25.52
CA GLY A 155 21.04 -19.25 25.13
C GLY A 155 21.08 -19.63 23.65
N ARG A 156 20.40 -20.73 23.29
CA ARG A 156 20.24 -21.18 21.89
C ARG A 156 19.63 -20.04 21.05
N PRO A 157 20.18 -19.71 19.86
CA PRO A 157 19.57 -18.72 18.97
C PRO A 157 18.09 -19.03 18.76
N GLY A 158 17.24 -18.01 18.90
CA GLY A 158 15.80 -18.17 18.71
C GLY A 158 15.48 -18.62 17.30
N THR A 159 14.43 -19.44 17.13
CA THR A 159 13.94 -19.84 15.80
C THR A 159 13.11 -18.72 15.19
N GLY A 160 13.56 -18.23 14.03
CA GLY A 160 12.87 -17.25 13.21
C GLY A 160 11.92 -17.91 12.21
N LEU A 161 10.90 -17.16 11.80
CA LEU A 161 9.99 -17.52 10.71
C LEU A 161 10.24 -16.60 9.53
N GLU A 162 10.35 -17.19 8.36
CA GLU A 162 10.47 -16.48 7.08
C GLU A 162 9.68 -17.19 5.98
N PHE A 163 9.39 -16.48 4.89
CA PHE A 163 8.76 -17.09 3.73
C PHE A 163 9.71 -18.07 3.04
N THR A 164 9.13 -19.13 2.47
CA THR A 164 9.86 -19.96 1.53
C THR A 164 10.20 -19.18 0.26
N ASP A 165 11.29 -19.58 -0.39
CA ASP A 165 11.63 -19.12 -1.73
C ASP A 165 11.08 -20.05 -2.83
N GLU A 166 10.41 -21.15 -2.49
CA GLU A 166 9.94 -22.18 -3.45
C GLU A 166 8.69 -21.79 -4.25
N ILE A 167 8.00 -20.74 -3.82
CA ILE A 167 6.84 -20.19 -4.51
C ILE A 167 7.09 -18.74 -4.92
N TYR A 168 6.59 -18.38 -6.08
CA TYR A 168 6.79 -17.05 -6.64
C TYR A 168 5.56 -16.55 -7.40
N CYS A 169 5.50 -15.24 -7.58
CA CYS A 169 4.48 -14.51 -8.31
C CYS A 169 5.13 -13.78 -9.49
N ILE A 170 4.32 -13.39 -10.48
CA ILE A 170 4.74 -12.46 -11.53
C ILE A 170 3.90 -11.20 -11.43
N GLY A 171 4.54 -10.03 -11.43
CA GLY A 171 3.90 -8.72 -11.54
C GLY A 171 4.14 -8.13 -12.92
N LEU A 172 3.14 -7.46 -13.49
CA LEU A 172 3.26 -6.71 -14.73
C LEU A 172 2.64 -5.32 -14.60
N SER A 173 3.44 -4.28 -14.76
CA SER A 173 2.99 -2.89 -14.81
C SER A 173 2.81 -2.47 -16.27
N LEU A 174 1.54 -2.38 -16.70
CA LEU A 174 1.19 -1.92 -18.04
C LEU A 174 1.20 -0.39 -18.06
N GLY A 175 2.26 0.21 -18.60
CA GLY A 175 2.35 1.65 -18.78
C GLY A 175 1.95 2.10 -20.17
N ILE A 176 1.75 3.41 -20.36
CA ILE A 176 1.30 3.99 -21.64
C ILE A 176 2.36 3.87 -22.75
N ARG A 177 3.64 4.06 -22.42
CA ARG A 177 4.75 4.01 -23.38
C ARG A 177 5.71 2.85 -23.14
N GLN A 178 5.87 2.47 -21.89
CA GLN A 178 6.78 1.42 -21.46
C GLN A 178 6.06 0.60 -20.40
N SER A 179 6.21 -0.72 -20.47
CA SER A 179 5.73 -1.67 -19.50
C SER A 179 6.90 -2.39 -18.83
N GLN A 180 6.67 -2.86 -17.62
CA GLN A 180 7.64 -3.61 -16.83
C GLN A 180 7.01 -4.89 -16.32
N ALA A 181 7.80 -5.95 -16.21
CA ALA A 181 7.38 -7.21 -15.64
C ALA A 181 8.49 -7.76 -14.74
N GLY A 182 8.13 -8.53 -13.72
CA GLY A 182 9.09 -9.14 -12.82
C GLY A 182 8.54 -10.38 -12.14
N ALA A 183 9.44 -11.30 -11.82
CA ALA A 183 9.17 -12.47 -11.00
C ALA A 183 9.69 -12.23 -9.59
N VAL A 184 8.89 -12.52 -8.57
CA VAL A 184 9.20 -12.23 -7.16
C VAL A 184 8.77 -13.39 -6.28
N THR A 185 9.55 -13.76 -5.26
CA THR A 185 9.10 -14.72 -4.26
C THR A 185 7.97 -14.12 -3.43
N VAL A 186 7.15 -14.96 -2.78
CA VAL A 186 6.08 -14.44 -1.90
C VAL A 186 6.65 -13.64 -0.72
N GLY A 187 7.90 -13.93 -0.33
CA GLY A 187 8.67 -13.15 0.63
C GLY A 187 9.15 -11.78 0.14
N GLY A 188 9.00 -11.45 -1.15
CA GLY A 188 9.37 -10.15 -1.71
C GLY A 188 10.76 -10.10 -2.39
N ARG A 189 11.47 -11.22 -2.49
CA ARG A 189 12.77 -11.26 -3.18
C ARG A 189 12.57 -11.32 -4.70
N LEU A 190 13.10 -10.32 -5.39
CA LEU A 190 13.07 -10.24 -6.84
C LEU A 190 13.96 -11.31 -7.47
N LEU A 191 13.43 -12.02 -8.47
CA LEU A 191 14.11 -13.13 -9.16
C LEU A 191 14.56 -12.75 -10.58
N ALA A 192 13.74 -11.99 -11.29
CA ALA A 192 14.00 -11.55 -12.66
C ALA A 192 13.12 -10.35 -13.00
N GLU A 193 13.58 -9.51 -13.92
CA GLU A 193 12.84 -8.36 -14.46
C GLU A 193 12.96 -8.28 -15.97
N ALA A 194 11.97 -7.66 -16.59
CA ALA A 194 11.95 -7.31 -18.00
C ALA A 194 11.23 -5.98 -18.20
N ALA A 195 11.62 -5.24 -19.23
CA ALA A 195 10.93 -4.03 -19.65
C ALA A 195 10.81 -4.01 -21.17
N PHE A 196 9.74 -3.41 -21.68
CA PHE A 196 9.48 -3.31 -23.11
C PHE A 196 8.63 -2.07 -23.42
N ASP A 197 8.78 -1.55 -24.64
CA ASP A 197 7.89 -0.48 -25.12
C ASP A 197 6.48 -1.01 -25.30
N THR A 198 5.49 -0.27 -24.79
CA THR A 198 4.08 -0.65 -24.88
C THR A 198 3.59 -0.39 -26.31
N PRO A 199 3.22 -1.43 -27.08
CA PRO A 199 2.65 -1.23 -28.41
C PRO A 199 1.31 -0.51 -28.32
N ARG A 200 1.02 0.40 -29.26
CA ARG A 200 -0.29 1.08 -29.34
C ARG A 200 -1.42 0.11 -29.66
N ASP A 201 -1.17 -0.85 -30.55
CA ASP A 201 -2.15 -1.87 -30.87
C ASP A 201 -2.33 -2.85 -29.70
N LYS A 202 -3.58 -2.99 -29.25
CA LYS A 202 -3.92 -3.84 -28.10
C LYS A 202 -3.57 -5.31 -28.31
N LYS A 203 -3.72 -5.85 -29.52
CA LYS A 203 -3.45 -7.28 -29.78
C LYS A 203 -1.94 -7.55 -29.75
N VAL A 204 -1.15 -6.65 -30.31
CA VAL A 204 0.31 -6.69 -30.24
C VAL A 204 0.79 -6.58 -28.79
N ALA A 205 0.25 -5.62 -28.03
CA ALA A 205 0.60 -5.44 -26.62
C ALA A 205 0.27 -6.68 -25.79
N LEU A 206 -0.94 -7.25 -25.91
CA LEU A 206 -1.32 -8.44 -25.15
C LEU A 206 -0.48 -9.68 -25.52
N ARG A 207 -0.09 -9.83 -26.80
CA ARG A 207 0.84 -10.90 -27.21
C ARG A 207 2.22 -10.72 -26.58
N LEU A 208 2.74 -9.50 -26.57
CA LEU A 208 4.04 -9.19 -25.97
C LEU A 208 4.02 -9.43 -24.45
N ILE A 209 2.99 -8.95 -23.76
CA ILE A 209 2.77 -9.21 -22.33
C ILE A 209 2.78 -10.73 -22.05
N ARG A 210 2.05 -11.52 -22.85
CA ARG A 210 2.00 -12.98 -22.70
C ARG A 210 3.36 -13.64 -22.93
N ALA A 211 4.11 -13.20 -23.94
CA ALA A 211 5.46 -13.69 -24.22
C ALA A 211 6.42 -13.38 -23.06
N THR A 212 6.45 -12.14 -22.59
CA THR A 212 7.27 -11.72 -21.45
C THR A 212 6.99 -12.54 -20.19
N VAL A 213 5.71 -12.82 -19.88
CA VAL A 213 5.37 -13.67 -18.72
C VAL A 213 5.82 -15.12 -18.93
N ALA A 214 5.74 -15.64 -20.16
CA ALA A 214 6.24 -16.97 -20.48
C ALA A 214 7.76 -17.06 -20.32
N ASP A 215 8.49 -16.04 -20.75
CA ASP A 215 9.95 -15.97 -20.64
C ASP A 215 10.40 -15.87 -19.18
N LEU A 216 9.79 -14.99 -18.38
CA LEU A 216 10.03 -14.91 -16.94
C LEU A 216 9.75 -16.26 -16.24
N ARG A 217 8.67 -16.95 -16.64
CA ARG A 217 8.34 -18.28 -16.12
C ARG A 217 9.33 -19.36 -16.57
N ALA A 218 9.95 -19.23 -17.73
CA ALA A 218 10.98 -20.15 -18.20
C ALA A 218 12.31 -19.94 -17.46
N GLY A 219 12.65 -18.68 -17.16
CA GLY A 219 13.86 -18.31 -16.41
C GLY A 219 13.84 -18.75 -14.94
N VAL A 220 12.66 -18.80 -14.31
CA VAL A 220 12.51 -19.26 -12.92
C VAL A 220 12.22 -20.76 -12.88
N ARG A 221 13.26 -21.59 -12.85
CA ARG A 221 13.16 -23.05 -12.80
C ARG A 221 13.05 -23.56 -11.36
N GLY A 222 12.43 -24.73 -11.17
CA GLY A 222 12.31 -25.39 -9.86
C GLY A 222 11.30 -24.78 -8.89
N LYS A 223 10.76 -23.58 -9.16
CA LYS A 223 9.81 -22.89 -8.27
C LYS A 223 8.40 -22.89 -8.84
N LYS A 224 7.40 -22.80 -7.97
CA LYS A 224 5.97 -22.82 -8.34
C LYS A 224 5.43 -21.40 -8.51
N LEU A 225 4.95 -21.09 -9.71
CA LEU A 225 4.22 -19.84 -9.97
C LEU A 225 2.81 -19.94 -9.38
N VAL A 226 2.47 -19.05 -8.45
CA VAL A 226 1.19 -19.09 -7.71
C VAL A 226 0.19 -18.01 -8.15
N SER A 227 0.65 -16.87 -8.67
CA SER A 227 -0.23 -15.81 -9.19
C SER A 227 0.46 -14.88 -10.18
N VAL A 228 -0.34 -14.22 -11.02
CA VAL A 228 0.08 -13.11 -11.87
C VAL A 228 -0.76 -11.87 -11.56
N GLY A 229 -0.12 -10.78 -11.17
CA GLY A 229 -0.75 -9.50 -10.92
C GLY A 229 -0.44 -8.52 -12.05
N VAL A 230 -1.47 -7.85 -12.58
CA VAL A 230 -1.31 -6.86 -13.64
C VAL A 230 -1.83 -5.51 -13.17
N SER A 231 -0.96 -4.52 -13.10
CA SER A 231 -1.34 -3.13 -12.91
C SER A 231 -1.70 -2.51 -14.26
N VAL A 232 -2.88 -1.89 -14.37
CA VAL A 232 -3.42 -1.29 -15.60
C VAL A 232 -3.82 0.18 -15.38
N PRO A 233 -3.75 1.04 -16.41
CA PRO A 233 -4.08 2.45 -16.27
C PRO A 233 -5.58 2.69 -16.51
N GLY A 234 -6.38 2.61 -15.45
CA GLY A 234 -7.82 2.93 -15.47
C GLY A 234 -8.69 2.01 -14.62
N PRO A 235 -10.03 2.17 -14.67
CA PRO A 235 -10.96 1.39 -13.86
C PRO A 235 -11.07 -0.06 -14.34
N THR A 236 -11.31 -0.95 -13.39
CA THR A 236 -11.44 -2.40 -13.62
C THR A 236 -12.86 -2.87 -13.32
N CYS A 237 -13.25 -4.02 -13.86
CA CYS A 237 -14.45 -4.72 -13.38
C CYS A 237 -14.27 -5.19 -11.93
N ALA A 238 -15.38 -5.49 -11.26
CA ALA A 238 -15.42 -5.94 -9.87
C ALA A 238 -14.62 -7.24 -9.66
N GLU A 239 -14.67 -8.16 -10.63
CA GLU A 239 -13.95 -9.44 -10.59
C GLU A 239 -12.45 -9.27 -10.82
N ARG A 240 -11.97 -8.06 -11.13
CA ARG A 240 -10.55 -7.75 -11.38
C ARG A 240 -9.97 -8.60 -12.50
N ARG A 241 -10.72 -8.76 -13.59
CA ARG A 241 -10.32 -9.50 -14.80
C ARG A 241 -10.20 -8.65 -16.05
N ARG A 242 -10.87 -7.49 -16.07
CA ARG A 242 -11.12 -6.69 -17.27
C ARG A 242 -10.88 -5.21 -17.01
N LEU A 243 -10.12 -4.59 -17.90
CA LEU A 243 -9.93 -3.14 -17.94
C LEU A 243 -11.13 -2.53 -18.66
N LEU A 244 -11.87 -1.66 -18.00
CA LEU A 244 -13.09 -1.07 -18.56
C LEU A 244 -12.75 0.04 -19.55
N TYR A 245 -11.81 0.91 -19.18
CA TYR A 245 -11.44 2.07 -20.00
C TYR A 245 -10.03 2.55 -19.67
N ALA A 246 -9.23 2.87 -20.70
CA ALA A 246 -7.92 3.51 -20.57
C ALA A 246 -7.72 4.48 -21.73
N PRO A 247 -8.06 5.79 -21.56
CA PRO A 247 -8.07 6.74 -22.66
C PRO A 247 -6.69 6.92 -23.31
N HIS A 248 -5.62 6.98 -22.51
CA HIS A 248 -4.25 7.14 -23.00
C HIS A 248 -3.70 5.91 -23.74
N LEU A 249 -4.30 4.73 -23.56
CA LEU A 249 -4.00 3.53 -24.37
C LEU A 249 -4.96 3.38 -25.55
N GLY A 250 -6.09 4.09 -25.57
CA GLY A 250 -7.20 3.83 -26.50
C GLY A 250 -7.87 2.49 -26.26
N TRP A 251 -7.76 1.91 -25.06
CA TRP A 251 -8.34 0.61 -24.73
C TRP A 251 -9.71 0.79 -24.07
N ARG A 252 -10.67 -0.01 -24.49
CA ARG A 252 -12.00 -0.10 -23.90
C ARG A 252 -12.40 -1.56 -23.83
N ASP A 253 -12.96 -1.94 -22.70
CA ASP A 253 -13.51 -3.27 -22.44
C ASP A 253 -12.55 -4.43 -22.80
N VAL A 254 -11.35 -4.44 -22.22
CA VAL A 254 -10.30 -5.41 -22.52
C VAL A 254 -10.21 -6.47 -21.41
N ALA A 255 -10.48 -7.72 -21.76
CA ALA A 255 -10.36 -8.89 -20.90
C ALA A 255 -8.88 -9.31 -20.68
N VAL A 256 -8.11 -8.47 -19.99
CA VAL A 256 -6.66 -8.65 -19.79
C VAL A 256 -6.33 -9.99 -19.14
N ALA A 257 -7.07 -10.39 -18.10
CA ALA A 257 -6.82 -11.66 -17.41
C ALA A 257 -7.11 -12.88 -18.30
N ASP A 258 -8.06 -12.77 -19.23
CA ASP A 258 -8.39 -13.85 -20.17
C ASP A 258 -7.33 -14.00 -21.25
N ALA A 259 -6.80 -12.87 -21.76
CA ALA A 259 -5.73 -12.85 -22.74
C ALA A 259 -4.43 -13.51 -22.22
N LEU A 260 -4.21 -13.47 -20.90
CA LEU A 260 -3.06 -14.03 -20.21
C LEU A 260 -3.31 -15.40 -19.58
N ARG A 261 -4.40 -16.10 -19.94
CA ARG A 261 -4.64 -17.46 -19.43
C ARG A 261 -3.50 -18.40 -19.82
N PHE A 262 -2.77 -18.86 -18.82
CA PHE A 262 -1.77 -19.91 -18.95
C PHE A 262 -2.44 -21.27 -18.79
N ARG A 263 -2.32 -22.14 -19.79
CA ARG A 263 -2.67 -23.55 -19.60
C ARG A 263 -1.75 -24.16 -18.54
N PRO A 264 -2.26 -25.07 -17.68
CA PRO A 264 -1.40 -25.89 -16.84
C PRO A 264 -0.33 -26.59 -17.70
N ARG A 265 0.91 -26.68 -17.21
CA ARG A 265 1.90 -27.58 -17.84
C ARG A 265 1.39 -28.99 -17.59
N VAL A 266 0.79 -29.60 -18.60
CA VAL A 266 0.51 -31.03 -18.59
C VAL A 266 1.77 -31.70 -19.14
N GLY A 267 2.37 -32.60 -18.37
CA GLY A 267 3.51 -33.38 -18.87
C GLY A 267 3.12 -34.08 -20.18
N ALA A 268 4.03 -34.14 -21.15
CA ALA A 268 3.81 -34.86 -22.40
C ALA A 268 3.36 -36.30 -22.08
N GLY A 269 2.07 -36.59 -22.29
CA GLY A 269 1.47 -37.90 -22.02
C GLY A 269 0.26 -37.90 -21.08
N ALA A 270 0.07 -36.88 -20.23
CA ALA A 270 -1.13 -36.79 -19.40
C ALA A 270 -2.19 -35.94 -20.12
N ARG A 271 -3.43 -36.43 -20.22
CA ARG A 271 -4.57 -35.56 -20.55
C ARG A 271 -4.66 -34.51 -19.45
N ALA A 272 -4.89 -33.24 -19.79
CA ALA A 272 -5.23 -32.23 -18.79
C ALA A 272 -6.41 -32.79 -17.98
N ALA A 273 -6.19 -33.16 -16.73
CA ALA A 273 -7.28 -33.59 -15.87
C ALA A 273 -8.35 -32.50 -15.94
N ALA A 274 -9.58 -32.87 -16.33
CA ALA A 274 -10.70 -31.95 -16.37
C ALA A 274 -10.85 -31.37 -14.95
N GLY A 275 -10.40 -30.12 -14.76
CA GLY A 275 -10.30 -29.49 -13.44
C GLY A 275 -8.97 -28.80 -13.12
N ALA A 276 -7.88 -29.06 -13.84
CA ALA A 276 -6.61 -28.36 -13.60
C ALA A 276 -6.72 -26.87 -13.98
N ARG A 277 -6.94 -26.00 -12.98
CA ARG A 277 -7.00 -24.55 -13.18
C ARG A 277 -5.60 -23.97 -13.40
N GLY A 278 -5.48 -23.07 -14.38
CA GLY A 278 -4.25 -22.34 -14.65
C GLY A 278 -3.90 -21.35 -13.53
N VAL A 279 -2.73 -20.73 -13.63
CA VAL A 279 -2.29 -19.70 -12.69
C VAL A 279 -3.28 -18.52 -12.70
N PRO A 280 -3.78 -18.06 -11.54
CA PRO A 280 -4.71 -16.93 -11.49
C PRO A 280 -4.03 -15.67 -12.00
N VAL A 281 -4.74 -14.95 -12.88
CA VAL A 281 -4.36 -13.62 -13.35
C VAL A 281 -5.39 -12.64 -12.82
N ILE A 282 -4.91 -11.65 -12.08
CA ILE A 282 -5.72 -10.58 -11.50
C ILE A 282 -5.17 -9.24 -11.98
N ILE A 283 -6.08 -8.28 -12.14
CA ILE A 283 -5.71 -6.93 -12.53
C ILE A 283 -6.05 -5.92 -11.43
N GLU A 284 -5.36 -4.80 -11.42
CA GLU A 284 -5.60 -3.70 -10.50
C GLU A 284 -5.29 -2.37 -11.18
N ASN A 285 -6.03 -1.32 -10.82
CA ASN A 285 -5.71 0.04 -11.22
C ASN A 285 -4.29 0.42 -10.76
N ASP A 286 -3.53 1.15 -11.57
CA ASP A 286 -2.13 1.46 -11.29
C ASP A 286 -1.89 2.37 -10.06
N ALA A 287 -2.77 3.31 -9.78
CA ALA A 287 -2.72 4.10 -8.55
C ALA A 287 -3.08 3.25 -7.33
N ARG A 288 -4.07 2.37 -7.44
CA ARG A 288 -4.40 1.42 -6.36
C ARG A 288 -3.29 0.40 -6.11
N ALA A 289 -2.63 -0.07 -7.15
CA ALA A 289 -1.46 -0.95 -7.04
C ALA A 289 -0.29 -0.26 -6.34
N ALA A 290 -0.02 1.01 -6.68
CA ALA A 290 0.99 1.81 -5.98
C ALA A 290 0.60 2.07 -4.51
N ALA A 291 -0.68 2.33 -4.22
CA ALA A 291 -1.19 2.49 -2.86
C ALA A 291 -1.02 1.22 -2.03
N LEU A 292 -1.29 0.05 -2.63
CA LEU A 292 -1.04 -1.24 -1.99
C LEU A 292 0.44 -1.40 -1.62
N TYR A 293 1.36 -1.06 -2.53
CA TYR A 293 2.80 -1.12 -2.25
C TYR A 293 3.20 -0.22 -1.07
N GLU A 294 2.76 1.04 -1.06
CA GLU A 294 3.06 1.97 0.04
C GLU A 294 2.46 1.47 1.37
N ALA A 295 1.25 0.92 1.35
CA ALA A 295 0.61 0.38 2.56
C ALA A 295 1.39 -0.80 3.15
N ARG A 296 2.03 -1.63 2.32
CA ARG A 296 2.79 -2.80 2.76
C ARG A 296 4.23 -2.47 3.19
N THR A 297 4.80 -1.40 2.67
CA THR A 297 6.19 -0.97 2.97
C THR A 297 6.26 -0.01 4.15
N ARG A 298 5.33 0.96 4.23
CA ARG A 298 5.28 1.94 5.33
C ARG A 298 4.94 1.31 6.67
N SER A 299 4.17 0.22 6.68
CA SER A 299 3.85 -0.53 7.90
C SER A 299 5.07 -1.15 8.59
N VAL A 300 6.24 -1.15 7.93
CA VAL A 300 7.47 -1.76 8.42
C VAL A 300 8.45 -0.72 8.94
N GLU A 301 8.56 0.41 8.24
CA GLU A 301 9.67 1.35 8.39
C GLU A 301 9.33 2.55 9.29
N GLU A 302 8.04 2.86 9.47
CA GLU A 302 7.59 4.08 10.13
C GLU A 302 6.79 3.73 11.40
N ASP A 303 7.20 4.28 12.56
CA ASP A 303 6.48 4.16 13.85
C ASP A 303 5.16 4.96 13.87
N ASP A 304 4.84 5.65 12.77
CA ASP A 304 3.61 6.42 12.57
C ASP A 304 2.48 5.55 12.00
N ASP A 305 1.25 5.81 12.44
CA ASP A 305 0.05 5.08 11.99
C ASP A 305 -0.32 5.42 10.54
N TRP A 306 0.31 4.79 9.54
CA TRP A 306 -0.05 4.90 8.12
C TRP A 306 -1.20 3.97 7.70
N GLY A 307 -2.11 3.62 8.62
CA GLY A 307 -3.31 2.85 8.31
C GLY A 307 -4.24 3.55 7.31
N ASP A 308 -4.28 4.88 7.34
CA ASP A 308 -5.13 5.71 6.48
C ASP A 308 -4.29 6.74 5.72
N PHE A 309 -4.31 6.67 4.39
CA PHE A 309 -3.68 7.68 3.52
C PHE A 309 -4.27 7.68 2.10
N ILE A 310 -4.02 8.75 1.38
CA ILE A 310 -4.32 8.89 -0.05
C ILE A 310 -3.03 8.78 -0.82
N LEU A 311 -2.97 7.91 -1.83
CA LEU A 311 -1.91 7.93 -2.82
C LEU A 311 -2.37 8.66 -4.07
N VAL A 312 -1.67 9.72 -4.46
CA VAL A 312 -1.86 10.40 -5.74
C VAL A 312 -0.74 9.97 -6.67
N ARG A 313 -1.04 9.08 -7.61
CA ARG A 313 -0.09 8.66 -8.64
C ARG A 313 -0.16 9.62 -9.82
N ALA A 314 0.88 10.44 -9.98
CA ALA A 314 0.94 11.47 -11.00
C ALA A 314 2.06 11.15 -12.02
N GLY A 315 1.64 10.67 -13.19
CA GLY A 315 2.46 10.22 -14.30
C GLY A 315 1.96 10.83 -15.61
N THR A 316 1.77 10.02 -16.66
CA THR A 316 1.13 10.51 -17.90
C THR A 316 -0.28 11.06 -17.60
N GLY A 317 -0.99 10.40 -16.69
CA GLY A 317 -2.23 10.87 -16.09
C GLY A 317 -2.13 11.02 -14.58
N ILE A 318 -3.29 11.23 -13.95
CA ILE A 318 -3.42 11.22 -12.48
C ILE A 318 -4.43 10.14 -12.08
N GLY A 319 -4.01 9.25 -11.20
CA GLY A 319 -4.90 8.29 -10.53
C GLY A 319 -4.74 8.38 -9.03
N VAL A 320 -5.77 7.95 -8.29
CA VAL A 320 -5.78 8.00 -6.82
C VAL A 320 -6.06 6.62 -6.25
N GLY A 321 -5.24 6.19 -5.29
CA GLY A 321 -5.56 5.09 -4.40
C GLY A 321 -5.92 5.63 -3.03
N VAL A 322 -6.98 5.10 -2.42
CA VAL A 322 -7.35 5.44 -1.04
C VAL A 322 -7.10 4.22 -0.18
N VAL A 323 -6.32 4.38 0.89
CA VAL A 323 -6.03 3.33 1.86
C VAL A 323 -6.76 3.66 3.17
N ARG A 324 -7.47 2.68 3.69
CA ARG A 324 -8.20 2.74 4.96
C ARG A 324 -7.93 1.47 5.76
N GLY A 325 -7.49 1.61 7.01
CA GLY A 325 -7.13 0.47 7.86
C GLY A 325 -6.08 -0.45 7.23
N GLY A 326 -5.17 0.10 6.42
CA GLY A 326 -4.15 -0.65 5.68
C GLY A 326 -4.67 -1.37 4.42
N GLU A 327 -5.95 -1.21 4.06
CA GLU A 327 -6.56 -1.81 2.89
C GLU A 327 -6.90 -0.79 1.81
N VAL A 328 -6.74 -1.19 0.55
CA VAL A 328 -7.08 -0.33 -0.59
C VAL A 328 -8.59 -0.33 -0.82
N TYR A 329 -9.20 0.84 -0.79
CA TYR A 329 -10.60 1.05 -1.15
C TYR A 329 -10.79 0.95 -2.67
N ARG A 330 -11.73 0.09 -3.10
CA ARG A 330 -12.01 -0.20 -4.52
C ARG A 330 -13.35 0.34 -5.01
N GLY A 331 -14.18 0.88 -4.13
CA GLY A 331 -15.53 1.35 -4.43
C GLY A 331 -16.60 0.58 -3.67
N ALA A 332 -17.85 1.04 -3.79
CA ALA A 332 -19.01 0.28 -3.34
C ALA A 332 -19.24 -0.94 -4.24
N LYS A 333 -20.00 -1.94 -3.75
CA LYS A 333 -20.23 -3.22 -4.46
C LYS A 333 -20.66 -3.07 -5.93
N ALA A 334 -21.59 -2.16 -6.22
CA ALA A 334 -22.10 -1.94 -7.59
C ALA A 334 -21.09 -1.27 -8.53
N THR A 335 -20.11 -0.57 -7.98
CA THR A 335 -19.07 0.19 -8.71
C THR A 335 -17.68 -0.26 -8.28
N GLU A 336 -17.55 -1.53 -7.87
CA GLU A 336 -16.28 -2.05 -7.38
C GLU A 336 -15.29 -2.07 -8.54
N GLY A 337 -14.09 -1.55 -8.27
CA GLY A 337 -13.05 -1.35 -9.26
C GLY A 337 -13.05 0.05 -9.87
N TRP A 338 -14.04 0.91 -9.60
CA TRP A 338 -14.12 2.27 -10.17
C TRP A 338 -13.55 3.37 -9.26
N ALA A 339 -13.35 3.10 -7.97
CA ALA A 339 -12.82 4.12 -7.07
C ALA A 339 -11.38 4.51 -7.47
N GLY A 340 -11.09 5.80 -7.43
CA GLY A 340 -9.74 6.33 -7.68
C GLY A 340 -9.60 7.21 -8.92
N GLU A 341 -10.66 7.36 -9.73
CA GLU A 341 -10.65 8.13 -10.98
C GLU A 341 -10.73 9.66 -10.79
N PHE A 342 -10.17 10.16 -9.69
CA PHE A 342 -10.15 11.59 -9.34
C PHE A 342 -9.30 12.44 -10.28
N GLY A 343 -8.42 11.86 -11.10
CA GLY A 343 -7.74 12.59 -12.17
C GLY A 343 -8.70 13.25 -13.17
N HIS A 344 -9.93 12.75 -13.25
CA HIS A 344 -10.98 13.28 -14.10
C HIS A 344 -11.93 14.25 -13.38
N MET A 345 -11.71 14.55 -12.10
CA MET A 345 -12.48 15.60 -11.42
C MET A 345 -12.22 16.96 -12.07
N THR A 346 -13.26 17.76 -12.28
CA THR A 346 -13.13 19.11 -12.82
C THR A 346 -12.56 20.05 -11.75
N ILE A 347 -11.41 20.66 -12.04
CA ILE A 347 -10.81 21.69 -11.17
C ILE A 347 -10.79 23.08 -11.83
N VAL A 348 -11.05 23.14 -13.13
CA VAL A 348 -11.19 24.39 -13.89
C VAL A 348 -12.44 24.25 -14.76
N ALA A 349 -13.51 24.95 -14.39
CA ALA A 349 -14.72 24.98 -15.20
C ALA A 349 -14.41 25.43 -16.64
N ASP A 350 -15.03 24.77 -17.62
CA ASP A 350 -14.82 25.00 -19.05
C ASP A 350 -13.36 24.97 -19.52
N GLY A 351 -12.52 24.28 -18.75
CA GLY A 351 -11.09 24.21 -18.96
C GLY A 351 -10.64 23.41 -20.19
N ARG A 352 -9.38 22.98 -20.14
CA ARG A 352 -8.71 22.22 -21.18
C ARG A 352 -9.47 20.93 -21.51
N PRO A 353 -9.53 20.51 -22.79
CA PRO A 353 -10.08 19.22 -23.16
C PRO A 353 -9.25 18.08 -22.54
N CYS A 354 -9.91 17.02 -22.11
CA CYS A 354 -9.30 15.83 -21.54
C CYS A 354 -9.54 14.61 -22.45
N ALA A 355 -8.58 13.66 -22.45
CA ALA A 355 -8.70 12.42 -23.21
C ALA A 355 -9.87 11.53 -22.76
N CYS A 356 -10.44 11.76 -21.56
CA CYS A 356 -11.67 11.07 -21.15
C CYS A 356 -12.94 11.56 -21.87
N GLY A 357 -12.87 12.69 -22.59
CA GLY A 357 -14.00 13.35 -23.24
C GLY A 357 -14.54 14.57 -22.47
N GLY A 358 -14.15 14.74 -21.20
CA GLY A 358 -14.51 15.90 -20.38
C GLY A 358 -13.64 17.14 -20.63
N ARG A 359 -13.91 18.20 -19.85
CA ARG A 359 -13.13 19.44 -19.81
C ARG A 359 -12.76 19.81 -18.38
N GLY A 360 -11.60 20.42 -18.20
CA GLY A 360 -11.20 20.93 -16.90
C GLY A 360 -10.69 19.88 -15.91
N CYS A 361 -10.49 18.63 -16.36
CA CYS A 361 -10.04 17.53 -15.53
C CYS A 361 -8.67 17.82 -14.89
N TRP A 362 -8.50 17.46 -13.62
CA TRP A 362 -7.27 17.64 -12.84
C TRP A 362 -6.00 17.16 -13.56
N GLU A 363 -6.06 16.00 -14.19
CA GLU A 363 -5.00 15.43 -15.03
C GLU A 363 -4.48 16.42 -16.11
N SER A 364 -5.37 17.23 -16.69
CA SER A 364 -5.04 18.14 -17.79
C SER A 364 -4.19 19.33 -17.34
N TYR A 365 -3.98 19.47 -16.03
CA TYR A 365 -3.25 20.55 -15.41
C TYR A 365 -2.09 20.07 -14.53
N ALA A 366 -2.22 18.92 -13.85
CA ALA A 366 -1.27 18.46 -12.84
C ALA A 366 -0.58 17.10 -13.16
N SER A 367 -0.52 16.68 -14.43
CA SER A 367 0.18 15.47 -14.87
C SER A 367 1.53 15.78 -15.53
N THR A 368 2.34 14.76 -15.77
CA THR A 368 3.55 14.92 -16.62
C THR A 368 3.19 15.26 -18.06
N GLY A 369 2.04 14.80 -18.57
CA GLY A 369 1.53 15.17 -19.89
C GLY A 369 1.16 16.65 -19.96
N SER A 370 0.47 17.16 -18.93
CA SER A 370 0.13 18.58 -18.84
C SER A 370 1.36 19.46 -18.65
N ALA A 371 2.38 19.00 -17.91
CA ALA A 371 3.65 19.71 -17.76
C ALA A 371 4.31 19.95 -19.13
N VAL A 372 4.33 18.93 -20.00
CA VAL A 372 4.87 19.08 -21.36
C VAL A 372 4.04 20.06 -22.18
N SER A 373 2.71 19.97 -22.15
CA SER A 373 1.83 20.91 -22.85
C SER A 373 2.02 22.35 -22.36
N GLN A 374 2.06 22.57 -21.05
CA GLN A 374 2.26 23.88 -20.44
C GLN A 374 3.66 24.43 -20.72
N TYR A 375 4.67 23.56 -20.68
CA TYR A 375 6.02 23.95 -21.05
C TYR A 375 6.07 24.38 -22.51
N MET A 376 5.44 23.68 -23.44
CA MET A 376 5.48 24.04 -24.87
C MET A 376 4.61 25.27 -25.20
N GLY A 377 3.53 25.52 -24.45
CA GLY A 377 2.54 26.56 -24.76
C GLY A 377 1.87 26.29 -26.11
N ASP A 378 1.40 27.35 -26.79
CA ASP A 378 0.74 27.25 -28.10
C ASP A 378 1.68 26.74 -29.21
N ARG A 379 3.00 26.71 -28.96
CA ARG A 379 4.00 26.15 -29.88
C ARG A 379 4.00 24.62 -29.93
N ALA A 380 3.15 23.94 -29.15
CA ALA A 380 3.00 22.48 -29.19
C ALA A 380 2.59 21.95 -30.58
N MET A 381 1.88 22.75 -31.39
CA MET A 381 1.49 22.39 -32.76
C MET A 381 2.64 22.48 -33.79
N MET A 382 3.77 23.13 -33.45
CA MET A 382 4.80 23.50 -34.43
C MET A 382 6.14 22.76 -34.32
N ARG A 383 6.33 21.81 -33.40
CA ARG A 383 7.63 21.10 -33.24
C ARG A 383 7.50 19.59 -33.10
N SER A 384 8.28 18.87 -33.89
CA SER A 384 8.34 17.40 -34.00
C SER A 384 9.05 16.69 -32.83
N ARG A 385 9.56 17.40 -31.81
CA ARG A 385 10.13 16.82 -30.58
C ARG A 385 9.80 17.65 -29.35
N ALA A 386 8.67 17.37 -28.71
CA ALA A 386 8.37 17.88 -27.38
C ALA A 386 9.31 17.23 -26.34
N PRO A 387 9.83 17.99 -25.36
CA PRO A 387 10.68 17.42 -24.33
C PRO A 387 9.89 16.46 -23.44
N ARG A 388 10.55 15.42 -22.95
CA ARG A 388 9.99 14.57 -21.90
C ARG A 388 9.97 15.31 -20.57
N PHE A 389 9.11 14.88 -19.66
CA PHE A 389 9.02 15.49 -18.32
C PHE A 389 10.38 15.57 -17.60
N LEU A 390 11.18 14.50 -17.64
CA LEU A 390 12.51 14.51 -17.01
C LEU A 390 13.47 15.51 -17.66
N GLU A 391 13.32 15.80 -18.96
CA GLU A 391 14.11 16.84 -19.64
C GLU A 391 13.68 18.24 -19.19
N ILE A 392 12.39 18.45 -18.88
CA ILE A 392 11.91 19.69 -18.26
C ILE A 392 12.48 19.83 -16.84
N VAL A 393 12.53 18.75 -16.06
CA VAL A 393 13.16 18.75 -14.73
C VAL A 393 14.64 19.12 -14.83
N ALA A 394 15.41 18.46 -15.71
CA ALA A 394 16.83 18.75 -15.90
C ALA A 394 17.07 20.22 -16.32
N ARG A 395 16.22 20.78 -17.18
CA ARG A 395 16.28 22.21 -17.56
C ARG A 395 16.01 23.15 -16.39
N ALA A 396 15.06 22.80 -15.51
CA ALA A 396 14.79 23.58 -14.31
C ALA A 396 15.97 23.55 -13.32
N GLU A 397 16.62 22.39 -13.19
CA GLU A 397 17.86 22.23 -12.41
C GLU A 397 18.99 23.08 -12.99
N ALA A 398 19.13 23.12 -14.32
CA ALA A 398 20.07 23.97 -15.05
C ALA A 398 19.72 25.48 -15.02
N GLY A 399 18.65 25.88 -14.33
CA GLY A 399 18.31 27.29 -14.14
C GLY A 399 17.30 27.88 -15.14
N GLU A 400 16.75 27.08 -16.06
CA GLU A 400 15.80 27.60 -17.04
C GLU A 400 14.50 28.08 -16.37
N ALA A 401 14.24 29.39 -16.44
CA ALA A 401 13.10 30.02 -15.79
C ALA A 401 11.75 29.44 -16.23
N ARG A 402 11.57 29.16 -17.53
CA ARG A 402 10.33 28.58 -18.09
C ARG A 402 10.06 27.18 -17.54
N ALA A 403 11.09 26.35 -17.39
CA ALA A 403 10.96 25.01 -16.85
C ALA A 403 10.56 25.06 -15.36
N ARG A 404 11.22 25.92 -14.56
CA ARG A 404 10.87 26.16 -13.15
C ARG A 404 9.43 26.64 -12.99
N ALA A 405 9.02 27.65 -13.78
CA ALA A 405 7.67 28.19 -13.75
C ALA A 405 6.61 27.13 -14.14
N THR A 406 6.94 26.25 -15.09
CA THR A 406 6.04 25.15 -15.47
C THR A 406 5.84 24.15 -14.34
N LEU A 407 6.93 23.71 -13.70
CA LEU A 407 6.86 22.77 -12.58
C LEU A 407 6.13 23.38 -11.38
N ALA A 408 6.36 24.67 -11.10
CA ALA A 408 5.66 25.38 -10.04
C ALA A 408 4.14 25.45 -10.31
N ARG A 409 3.74 25.73 -11.55
CA ARG A 409 2.32 25.76 -11.96
C ARG A 409 1.66 24.39 -11.81
N VAL A 410 2.36 23.33 -12.24
CA VAL A 410 1.91 21.95 -12.03
C VAL A 410 1.74 21.64 -10.55
N GLY A 411 2.67 22.08 -9.70
CA GLY A 411 2.56 21.95 -8.24
C GLY A 411 1.35 22.65 -7.66
N GLY A 412 1.05 23.87 -8.09
CA GLY A 412 -0.16 24.60 -7.66
C GLY A 412 -1.44 23.84 -7.99
N TYR A 413 -1.58 23.34 -9.22
CA TYR A 413 -2.76 22.54 -9.60
C TYR A 413 -2.80 21.18 -8.89
N LEU A 414 -1.66 20.56 -8.64
CA LEU A 414 -1.57 19.32 -7.86
C LEU A 414 -2.07 19.56 -6.43
N GLY A 415 -1.67 20.68 -5.81
CA GLY A 415 -2.14 21.08 -4.48
C GLY A 415 -3.64 21.36 -4.42
N ILE A 416 -4.23 21.98 -5.44
CA ILE A 416 -5.70 22.19 -5.53
C ILE A 416 -6.45 20.85 -5.49
N GLY A 417 -6.04 19.89 -6.33
CA GLY A 417 -6.71 18.58 -6.35
C GLY A 417 -6.47 17.79 -5.06
N ILE A 418 -5.27 17.83 -4.49
CA ILE A 418 -5.00 17.20 -3.18
C ILE A 418 -5.86 17.81 -2.08
N ALA A 419 -6.00 19.13 -2.04
CA ALA A 419 -6.86 19.80 -1.07
C ALA A 419 -8.31 19.33 -1.17
N ASN A 420 -8.85 19.20 -2.39
CA ASN A 420 -10.19 18.68 -2.62
C ASN A 420 -10.34 17.25 -2.10
N LEU A 421 -9.32 16.40 -2.28
CA LEU A 421 -9.32 15.03 -1.75
C LEU A 421 -9.28 15.00 -0.23
N ILE A 422 -8.44 15.81 0.42
CA ILE A 422 -8.37 15.88 1.88
C ILE A 422 -9.73 16.31 2.45
N SER A 423 -10.32 17.38 1.91
CA SER A 423 -11.64 17.86 2.34
C SER A 423 -12.76 16.87 2.05
N GLY A 424 -12.75 16.22 0.89
CA GLY A 424 -13.82 15.32 0.47
C GLY A 424 -13.79 13.94 1.12
N LEU A 425 -12.60 13.41 1.42
CA LEU A 425 -12.43 12.06 1.97
C LEU A 425 -12.14 12.05 3.47
N GLY A 426 -11.78 13.19 4.05
CA GLY A 426 -11.40 13.29 5.46
C GLY A 426 -10.13 12.50 5.79
N VAL A 427 -9.17 12.44 4.86
CA VAL A 427 -7.88 11.77 5.04
C VAL A 427 -6.77 12.79 4.78
N SER A 428 -5.98 13.10 5.81
CA SER A 428 -5.01 14.20 5.78
C SER A 428 -3.57 13.79 5.46
N ARG A 429 -3.29 12.49 5.35
CA ARG A 429 -2.00 11.95 4.90
C ARG A 429 -2.04 11.63 3.42
N VAL A 430 -1.10 12.18 2.67
CA VAL A 430 -1.04 12.04 1.22
C VAL A 430 0.36 11.64 0.77
N VAL A 431 0.44 10.63 -0.09
CA VAL A 431 1.66 10.19 -0.76
C VAL A 431 1.56 10.54 -2.23
N VAL A 432 2.47 11.37 -2.74
CA VAL A 432 2.57 11.68 -4.17
C VAL A 432 3.53 10.70 -4.81
N SER A 433 3.04 9.85 -5.71
CA SER A 433 3.81 8.83 -6.41
C SER A 433 3.88 9.13 -7.92
N GLY A 434 4.69 8.37 -8.65
CA GLY A 434 4.86 8.52 -10.09
C GLY A 434 5.97 9.50 -10.48
N ARG A 435 6.05 9.75 -11.79
CA ARG A 435 7.17 10.50 -12.40
C ARG A 435 7.27 11.95 -11.91
N LEU A 436 6.17 12.54 -11.43
CA LEU A 436 6.18 13.91 -10.90
C LEU A 436 7.10 14.08 -9.68
N VAL A 437 7.39 13.01 -8.94
CA VAL A 437 8.32 13.02 -7.81
C VAL A 437 9.74 13.46 -8.24
N HIS A 438 10.17 13.22 -9.48
CA HIS A 438 11.47 13.71 -9.95
C HIS A 438 11.56 15.24 -9.99
N GLY A 439 10.42 15.94 -10.12
CA GLY A 439 10.36 17.40 -10.06
C GLY A 439 10.09 17.95 -8.65
N TRP A 440 10.14 17.12 -7.60
CA TRP A 440 9.63 17.45 -6.27
C TRP A 440 10.18 18.77 -5.72
N LYS A 441 11.48 19.04 -5.93
CA LYS A 441 12.16 20.28 -5.52
C LYS A 441 11.43 21.56 -5.97
N PHE A 442 10.81 21.54 -7.15
CA PHE A 442 10.13 22.70 -7.74
C PHE A 442 8.60 22.66 -7.56
N ILE A 443 8.07 21.49 -7.21
CA ILE A 443 6.63 21.22 -7.11
C ILE A 443 6.15 21.38 -5.67
N SER A 444 6.96 20.96 -4.70
CA SER A 444 6.54 20.83 -3.30
C SER A 444 6.08 22.16 -2.71
N GLY A 445 6.84 23.25 -2.86
CA GLY A 445 6.45 24.57 -2.34
C GLY A 445 5.08 25.04 -2.85
N PRO A 446 4.89 25.19 -4.17
CA PRO A 446 3.61 25.60 -4.76
C PRO A 446 2.44 24.66 -4.44
N LEU A 447 2.71 23.36 -4.32
CA LEU A 447 1.72 22.37 -3.87
C LEU A 447 1.27 22.67 -2.44
N HIS A 448 2.20 22.83 -1.50
CA HIS A 448 1.89 23.10 -0.09
C HIS A 448 1.18 24.45 0.05
N GLU A 449 1.60 25.45 -0.70
CA GLU A 449 0.97 26.78 -0.73
C GLU A 449 -0.50 26.70 -1.17
N ALA A 450 -0.78 25.93 -2.23
CA ALA A 450 -2.14 25.73 -2.72
C ALA A 450 -3.03 24.97 -1.73
N ILE A 451 -2.49 23.95 -1.05
CA ILE A 451 -3.22 23.26 0.03
C ILE A 451 -3.49 24.22 1.20
N GLY A 452 -2.48 25.00 1.63
CA GLY A 452 -2.60 25.95 2.73
C GLY A 452 -3.68 27.01 2.54
N ARG A 453 -3.95 27.43 1.29
CA ARG A 453 -5.04 28.39 0.98
C ARG A 453 -6.44 27.78 1.02
N SER A 454 -6.57 26.45 0.98
CA SER A 454 -7.85 25.76 0.90
C SER A 454 -8.53 25.58 2.26
N MET A 455 -9.76 25.07 2.26
CA MET A 455 -10.44 24.65 3.49
C MET A 455 -9.66 23.55 4.23
N ALA A 456 -9.11 22.55 3.52
CA ALA A 456 -8.27 21.51 4.12
C ALA A 456 -7.07 22.10 4.87
N GLY A 457 -6.46 23.15 4.29
CA GLY A 457 -5.35 23.90 4.89
C GLY A 457 -5.67 24.52 6.25
N ARG A 458 -6.95 24.82 6.52
CA ARG A 458 -7.43 25.46 7.75
C ARG A 458 -7.99 24.49 8.78
N LEU A 459 -8.40 23.29 8.36
CA LEU A 459 -9.17 22.37 9.21
C LEU A 459 -8.34 21.24 9.85
N ALA A 460 -7.21 20.86 9.26
CA ALA A 460 -6.46 19.69 9.70
C ALA A 460 -4.95 19.91 9.66
N GLU A 461 -4.24 19.18 10.51
CA GLU A 461 -2.83 18.88 10.25
C GLU A 461 -2.78 17.84 9.12
N TRP A 462 -2.21 18.26 7.99
CA TRP A 462 -2.05 17.43 6.80
C TRP A 462 -0.56 17.23 6.51
N THR A 463 -0.26 16.14 5.80
CA THR A 463 1.10 15.81 5.41
C THR A 463 1.10 15.30 3.99
N VAL A 464 1.97 15.88 3.16
CA VAL A 464 2.20 15.40 1.79
C VAL A 464 3.66 15.01 1.64
N VAL A 465 3.90 13.74 1.37
CA VAL A 465 5.25 13.20 1.17
C VAL A 465 5.40 12.63 -0.24
N PRO A 466 6.62 12.65 -0.81
CA PRO A 466 6.89 11.87 -2.01
C PRO A 466 6.86 10.37 -1.69
N GLY A 467 6.33 9.57 -2.61
CA GLY A 467 6.32 8.11 -2.55
C GLY A 467 7.62 7.49 -3.06
N ARG A 468 7.77 6.19 -2.81
CA ARG A 468 8.92 5.39 -3.22
C ARG A 468 8.87 5.11 -4.72
N ALA A 469 9.99 5.31 -5.41
CA ALA A 469 10.07 5.13 -6.87
C ALA A 469 9.68 3.71 -7.33
N ALA A 470 10.08 2.68 -6.58
CA ALA A 470 9.79 1.28 -6.87
C ALA A 470 8.28 0.98 -6.89
N GLY A 471 7.50 1.62 -6.02
CA GLY A 471 6.05 1.40 -5.89
C GLY A 471 5.22 1.98 -7.04
N ALA A 472 5.74 2.98 -7.75
CA ALA A 472 5.01 3.69 -8.80
C ALA A 472 4.78 2.87 -10.09
N GLY A 473 5.50 1.77 -10.25
CA GLY A 473 5.51 0.90 -11.43
C GLY A 473 5.46 -0.57 -11.05
N LEU A 474 6.56 -1.28 -11.29
CA LEU A 474 6.64 -2.74 -11.10
C LEU A 474 6.32 -3.18 -9.64
N GLY A 475 6.80 -2.48 -8.62
CA GLY A 475 6.55 -2.83 -7.22
C GLY A 475 5.07 -2.96 -6.88
N GLY A 476 4.22 -2.04 -7.35
CA GLY A 476 2.77 -2.14 -7.19
C GLY A 476 2.17 -3.37 -7.87
N ALA A 477 2.63 -3.72 -9.07
CA ALA A 477 2.14 -4.90 -9.78
C ALA A 477 2.56 -6.22 -9.11
N LEU A 478 3.77 -6.27 -8.55
CA LEU A 478 4.26 -7.39 -7.75
C LEU A 478 3.41 -7.57 -6.49
N GLU A 479 3.14 -6.48 -5.77
CA GLU A 479 2.31 -6.51 -4.56
C GLU A 479 0.88 -6.91 -4.84
N VAL A 480 0.33 -6.49 -5.98
CA VAL A 480 -0.99 -6.95 -6.44
C VAL A 480 -1.05 -8.47 -6.60
N ALA A 481 0.01 -9.09 -7.15
CA ALA A 481 0.11 -10.54 -7.29
C ALA A 481 0.24 -11.26 -5.93
N ILE A 482 1.12 -10.75 -5.06
CA ILE A 482 1.39 -11.32 -3.74
C ILE A 482 0.16 -11.18 -2.84
N ASP A 483 -0.43 -9.99 -2.74
CA ASP A 483 -1.60 -9.71 -1.91
C ASP A 483 -2.79 -10.58 -2.34
N HIS A 484 -3.02 -10.77 -3.65
CA HIS A 484 -4.07 -11.68 -4.11
C HIS A 484 -3.86 -13.11 -3.62
N TYR A 485 -2.63 -13.63 -3.67
CA TYR A 485 -2.29 -14.96 -3.20
C TYR A 485 -2.48 -15.11 -1.68
N LEU A 486 -2.14 -14.07 -0.90
CA LEU A 486 -2.30 -14.08 0.55
C LEU A 486 -3.76 -13.91 1.00
N VAL A 487 -4.53 -13.03 0.35
CA VAL A 487 -5.90 -12.65 0.76
C VAL A 487 -6.95 -13.65 0.30
N SER A 488 -6.87 -14.12 -0.95
CA SER A 488 -7.94 -14.96 -1.53
C SER A 488 -7.97 -16.37 -0.96
N GLY A 489 -7.06 -16.65 -0.02
CA GLY A 489 -6.69 -17.99 0.39
C GLY A 489 -6.12 -18.76 -0.79
N ARG A 490 -5.50 -19.89 -0.45
CA ARG A 490 -5.15 -20.94 -1.40
C ARG A 490 -6.41 -21.64 -1.90
N LYS A 491 -7.44 -20.90 -2.34
CA LYS A 491 -8.64 -21.43 -3.02
C LYS A 491 -8.21 -22.00 -4.38
N ALA A 492 -7.49 -23.12 -4.33
CA ALA A 492 -7.34 -24.02 -5.46
C ALA A 492 -8.69 -24.71 -5.76
N ASP A 493 -9.61 -24.78 -4.78
CA ASP A 493 -10.73 -25.74 -4.83
C ASP A 493 -12.13 -25.10 -4.70
N GLY A 494 -12.36 -23.87 -5.19
CA GLY A 494 -13.71 -23.33 -5.13
C GLY A 494 -13.91 -21.96 -5.74
N TYR A 495 -14.15 -21.96 -7.06
CA TYR A 495 -15.02 -20.99 -7.73
C TYR A 495 -15.90 -21.75 -8.69
#